data_AF-A0A4R1Y406-F1
#
_entry.id   AF-A0A4R1Y406-F1
#
_cell.length_a   1.000
_cell.length_b   1.000
_cell.length_c   1.000
_cell.angle_alpha   90.00
_cell.angle_beta   90.00
_cell.angle_gamma   90.00
#
_symmetry.space_group_name_H-M   'P 1'
#
loop_
_entity.id
_entity.type
_entity.pdbx_description
1 polymer ?
#
loop_
_entity_poly.entity_id
_entity_poly.type
_entity_poly.pdbx_seq_one_letter_code
_entity_poly.pdbx_strand_id
1 'polypeptide(L)'
;MRRIILIIGVVIIAIAAVFFYQHSTENNEQANRQNFDLVMAEKMRDLYGKAQDWSKPMQFEVQDKRLKGDYKKLSEFILNLWVNGIETRNQYLRDLNAAQWTTFLNVERLDADRKQGYKQTEQMLKTVHQVTERYQQQSNKNKLEALATAKVLDVREDLRAPMQAKLEHNLKLNKESELILLELQILDKADAMFEMLKKYQWQVDDGKILFYQDAQVKQFNLLYQDLLTLNAKIEQKKTQNAEGIEEEF
;
A
#
# COMPACT_ATOMS: atom_id res chain seq x y z
N MET A 1 -10.84 -21.55 -3.45
CA MET A 1 -11.24 -20.24 -2.89
C MET A 1 -10.00 -19.35 -2.81
N ARG A 2 -9.88 -18.37 -3.71
CA ARG A 2 -8.68 -17.55 -3.91
C ARG A 2 -8.97 -16.13 -3.41
N ARG A 3 -8.17 -15.71 -2.42
CA ARG A 3 -7.70 -14.34 -2.19
C ARG A 3 -8.60 -13.39 -1.40
N ILE A 4 -8.33 -13.28 -0.10
CA ILE A 4 -8.17 -11.94 0.49
C ILE A 4 -6.96 -11.35 -0.24
N ILE A 5 -7.18 -10.43 -1.18
CA ILE A 5 -6.13 -9.90 -2.05
C ILE A 5 -5.29 -8.90 -1.24
N LEU A 6 -4.05 -9.29 -0.99
CA LEU A 6 -3.00 -8.44 -0.42
C LEU A 6 -2.87 -7.15 -1.26
N ILE A 7 -2.84 -6.01 -0.58
CA ILE A 7 -2.78 -4.67 -1.17
C ILE A 7 -1.55 -4.49 -2.06
N ILE A 8 -1.77 -4.39 -3.38
CA ILE A 8 -0.78 -3.82 -4.30
C ILE A 8 -1.08 -2.33 -4.44
N GLY A 9 -0.53 -1.54 -3.52
CA GLY A 9 -0.66 -0.08 -3.52
C GLY A 9 0.37 0.55 -4.45
N VAL A 10 -0.09 1.05 -5.60
CA VAL A 10 0.69 1.82 -6.60
C VAL A 10 0.60 3.33 -6.29
N VAL A 11 0.66 3.73 -5.02
CA VAL A 11 0.28 5.12 -4.64
C VAL A 11 1.43 6.14 -4.81
N ILE A 12 2.65 5.71 -5.11
CA ILE A 12 3.83 6.61 -5.05
C ILE A 12 4.40 6.99 -6.43
N ILE A 13 3.59 6.99 -7.49
CA ILE A 13 4.11 7.26 -8.85
C ILE A 13 3.79 8.68 -9.34
N ALA A 14 2.85 9.41 -8.71
CA ALA A 14 2.34 10.71 -9.18
C ALA A 14 3.35 11.89 -9.13
N ILE A 15 4.58 11.70 -8.61
CA ILE A 15 5.55 12.81 -8.49
C ILE A 15 6.32 13.02 -9.81
N ALA A 16 6.42 12.02 -10.68
CA ALA A 16 7.28 12.11 -11.86
C ALA A 16 6.70 12.88 -13.03
N ALA A 17 5.37 12.87 -13.21
CA ALA A 17 4.75 13.24 -14.46
C ALA A 17 4.90 14.72 -14.85
N VAL A 18 5.22 15.63 -13.91
CA VAL A 18 5.14 17.08 -14.17
C VAL A 18 6.48 17.81 -14.18
N PHE A 19 7.59 17.16 -13.83
CA PHE A 19 8.90 17.74 -14.24
C PHE A 19 9.02 17.85 -15.78
N PHE A 20 8.16 17.14 -16.51
CA PHE A 20 8.06 17.16 -17.97
C PHE A 20 7.49 18.47 -18.57
N TYR A 21 6.72 19.31 -17.85
CA TYR A 21 5.88 20.32 -18.55
C TYR A 21 6.28 21.80 -18.47
N GLN A 22 7.20 22.27 -17.62
CA GLN A 22 7.45 23.73 -17.56
C GLN A 22 8.92 24.22 -17.59
N HIS A 23 9.10 25.13 -18.53
CA HIS A 23 10.09 26.18 -18.73
C HIS A 23 11.43 25.86 -19.42
N SER A 24 11.76 26.77 -20.35
CA SER A 24 12.88 26.78 -21.28
C SER A 24 13.92 27.76 -20.77
N THR A 25 15.17 27.33 -20.62
CA THR A 25 16.35 28.17 -20.89
C THR A 25 17.64 27.35 -20.93
N GLU A 26 18.52 27.72 -21.87
CA GLU A 26 19.94 27.35 -22.06
C GLU A 26 20.29 25.87 -22.41
N ASN A 27 21.00 25.71 -23.54
CA ASN A 27 21.34 24.42 -24.17
C ASN A 27 22.00 23.38 -23.23
N ASN A 28 22.76 23.82 -22.21
CA ASN A 28 23.40 22.91 -21.24
C ASN A 28 22.43 22.43 -20.15
N GLU A 29 21.46 23.26 -19.75
CA GLU A 29 20.42 22.86 -18.79
C GLU A 29 19.37 21.96 -19.44
N GLN A 30 19.06 22.20 -20.70
CA GLN A 30 18.16 21.34 -21.47
C GLN A 30 18.70 19.91 -21.59
N ALA A 31 20.01 19.74 -21.80
CA ALA A 31 20.64 18.41 -21.84
C ALA A 31 20.62 17.71 -20.47
N ASN A 32 20.86 18.44 -19.37
CA ASN A 32 20.78 17.88 -18.02
C ASN A 32 19.33 17.49 -17.64
N ARG A 33 18.34 18.29 -18.05
CA ARG A 33 16.92 17.99 -17.88
C ARG A 33 16.51 16.76 -18.68
N GLN A 34 16.88 16.66 -19.95
CA GLN A 34 16.60 15.47 -20.77
C GLN A 34 17.20 14.20 -20.17
N ASN A 35 18.43 14.29 -19.63
CA ASN A 35 19.05 13.18 -18.93
C ASN A 35 18.31 12.83 -17.63
N PHE A 36 17.85 13.82 -16.87
CA PHE A 36 17.00 13.62 -15.70
C PHE A 36 15.72 12.89 -16.06
N ASP A 37 14.99 13.36 -17.07
CA ASP A 37 13.73 12.78 -17.52
C ASP A 37 13.91 11.31 -17.94
N LEU A 38 14.94 11.03 -18.75
CA LEU A 38 15.26 9.67 -19.19
C LEU A 38 15.61 8.75 -18.01
N VAL A 39 16.49 9.21 -17.12
CA VAL A 39 16.90 8.44 -15.93
C VAL A 39 15.69 8.17 -15.04
N MET A 40 14.86 9.16 -14.75
CA MET A 40 13.70 9.00 -13.88
C MET A 40 12.69 8.03 -14.47
N ALA A 41 12.45 8.05 -15.80
CA ALA A 41 11.57 7.10 -16.46
C ALA A 41 12.12 5.65 -16.42
N GLU A 42 13.43 5.47 -16.66
CA GLU A 42 14.08 4.16 -16.57
C GLU A 42 14.04 3.61 -15.13
N LYS A 43 14.42 4.44 -14.16
CA LYS A 43 14.43 4.13 -12.73
C LYS A 43 13.03 3.83 -12.22
N MET A 44 12.01 4.57 -12.66
CA MET A 44 10.61 4.29 -12.33
C MET A 44 10.16 2.92 -12.87
N ARG A 45 10.49 2.59 -14.12
CA ARG A 45 10.13 1.30 -14.72
C ARG A 45 10.77 0.14 -13.97
N ASP A 46 12.06 0.25 -13.65
CA ASP A 46 12.78 -0.75 -12.84
C ASP A 46 12.15 -0.89 -11.44
N LEU A 47 11.86 0.24 -10.79
CA LEU A 47 11.22 0.27 -9.49
C LEU A 47 9.85 -0.42 -9.50
N TYR A 48 9.03 -0.16 -10.52
CA TYR A 48 7.73 -0.80 -10.69
C TYR A 48 7.87 -2.32 -10.88
N GLY A 49 8.79 -2.76 -11.74
CA GLY A 49 9.07 -4.18 -11.95
C GLY A 49 9.49 -4.87 -10.65
N LYS A 50 10.38 -4.26 -9.88
CA LYS A 50 10.84 -4.78 -8.58
C LYS A 50 9.74 -4.76 -7.51
N ALA A 51 8.84 -3.78 -7.53
CA ALA A 51 7.75 -3.66 -6.57
C ALA A 51 6.69 -4.78 -6.68
N GLN A 52 6.63 -5.47 -7.82
CA GLN A 52 5.71 -6.60 -8.03
C GLN A 52 6.07 -7.81 -7.14
N ASP A 53 7.36 -8.10 -6.98
CA ASP A 53 7.83 -9.11 -6.03
C ASP A 53 8.02 -8.52 -4.64
N TRP A 54 6.91 -8.45 -3.89
CA TRP A 54 6.92 -7.98 -2.51
C TRP A 54 7.50 -9.02 -1.53
N SER A 55 7.76 -10.25 -1.97
CA SER A 55 8.15 -11.36 -1.07
C SER A 55 9.53 -11.17 -0.44
N LYS A 56 10.35 -10.28 -1.00
CA LYS A 56 11.71 -9.98 -0.54
C LYS A 56 11.89 -8.47 -0.37
N PRO A 57 12.82 -8.03 0.50
CA PRO A 57 13.21 -6.63 0.57
C PRO A 57 13.66 -6.11 -0.79
N MET A 58 13.20 -4.92 -1.17
CA MET A 58 13.56 -4.31 -2.43
C MET A 58 15.04 -3.93 -2.46
N GLN A 59 15.73 -4.32 -3.54
CA GLN A 59 17.07 -3.83 -3.86
C GLN A 59 17.00 -2.89 -5.05
N PHE A 60 17.23 -1.60 -4.79
CA PHE A 60 17.14 -0.54 -5.79
C PHE A 60 18.31 0.44 -5.66
N GLU A 61 19.00 0.67 -6.77
CA GLU A 61 20.08 1.66 -6.82
C GLU A 61 19.49 3.04 -7.13
N VAL A 62 19.50 3.90 -6.11
CA VAL A 62 18.96 5.26 -6.23
C VAL A 62 19.89 6.18 -7.04
N GLN A 63 21.20 5.95 -6.98
CA GLN A 63 22.17 6.79 -7.66
C GLN A 63 22.20 6.50 -9.16
N ASP A 64 22.48 7.53 -9.96
CA ASP A 64 22.76 7.39 -11.39
C ASP A 64 23.88 8.35 -11.81
N LYS A 65 24.93 7.80 -12.42
CA LYS A 65 26.11 8.55 -12.84
C LYS A 65 25.84 9.57 -13.95
N ARG A 66 24.72 9.45 -14.66
CA ARG A 66 24.31 10.39 -15.72
C ARG A 66 23.81 11.71 -15.15
N LEU A 67 23.36 11.72 -13.89
CA LEU A 67 22.85 12.92 -13.23
C LEU A 67 23.94 13.65 -12.46
N LYS A 68 23.89 14.98 -12.48
CA LYS A 68 24.83 15.87 -11.80
C LYS A 68 24.10 17.05 -11.18
N GLY A 69 24.75 17.72 -10.23
CA GLY A 69 24.22 18.93 -9.59
C GLY A 69 22.84 18.70 -8.98
N ASP A 70 21.95 19.68 -9.15
CA ASP A 70 20.65 19.67 -8.49
C ASP A 70 19.68 18.61 -9.02
N TYR A 71 19.76 18.25 -10.30
CA TYR A 71 19.00 17.13 -10.85
C TYR A 71 19.37 15.79 -10.21
N LYS A 72 20.64 15.61 -9.83
CA LYS A 72 21.06 14.41 -9.07
C LYS A 72 20.42 14.40 -7.68
N LYS A 73 20.56 15.50 -6.93
CA LYS A 73 19.98 15.62 -5.58
C LYS A 73 18.46 15.44 -5.59
N LEU A 74 17.79 16.03 -6.57
CA LEU A 74 16.35 15.92 -6.78
C LEU A 74 15.92 14.49 -7.12
N SER A 75 16.62 13.84 -8.06
CA SER A 75 16.35 12.45 -8.45
C SER A 75 16.51 11.52 -7.26
N GLU A 76 17.62 11.63 -6.53
CA GLU A 76 17.88 10.80 -5.36
C GLU A 76 16.82 11.00 -4.27
N PHE A 77 16.37 12.23 -4.05
CA PHE A 77 15.27 12.51 -3.13
C PHE A 77 13.96 11.83 -3.56
N ILE A 78 13.54 12.01 -4.82
CA ILE A 78 12.29 11.44 -5.35
C ILE A 78 12.34 9.90 -5.34
N LEU A 79 13.45 9.32 -5.77
CA LEU A 79 13.62 7.86 -5.80
C LEU A 79 13.63 7.26 -4.40
N ASN A 80 14.30 7.90 -3.43
CA ASN A 80 14.26 7.45 -2.04
C ASN A 80 12.85 7.51 -1.45
N LEU A 81 12.09 8.57 -1.75
CA LEU A 81 10.69 8.66 -1.35
C LEU A 81 9.86 7.49 -1.88
N TRP A 82 10.04 7.13 -3.15
CA TRP A 82 9.34 6.00 -3.76
C TRP A 82 9.76 4.66 -3.18
N VAL A 83 11.06 4.42 -3.06
CA VAL A 83 11.60 3.19 -2.46
C VAL A 83 11.07 3.01 -1.04
N ASN A 84 11.13 4.04 -0.20
CA ASN A 84 10.72 3.96 1.20
C ASN A 84 9.24 3.58 1.34
N GLY A 85 8.36 4.21 0.57
CA GLY A 85 6.95 3.89 0.69
C GLY A 85 6.57 2.57 0.02
N ILE A 86 7.21 2.17 -1.09
CA ILE A 86 7.01 0.82 -1.65
C ILE A 86 7.48 -0.24 -0.67
N GLU A 87 8.66 -0.06 -0.07
CA GLU A 87 9.20 -1.03 0.88
C GLU A 87 8.36 -1.10 2.16
N THR A 88 7.81 0.03 2.62
CA THR A 88 6.85 0.06 3.74
C THR A 88 5.60 -0.77 3.43
N ARG A 89 5.04 -0.64 2.22
CA ARG A 89 3.92 -1.47 1.74
C ARG A 89 4.32 -2.94 1.57
N ASN A 90 5.50 -3.22 1.02
CA ASN A 90 5.97 -4.59 0.82
C ASN A 90 6.20 -5.30 2.16
N GLN A 91 6.77 -4.60 3.15
CA GLN A 91 6.93 -5.12 4.50
C GLN A 91 5.59 -5.44 5.14
N TYR A 92 4.61 -4.54 5.02
CA TYR A 92 3.24 -4.79 5.49
C TYR A 92 2.66 -6.07 4.88
N LEU A 93 2.81 -6.29 3.57
CA LEU A 93 2.33 -7.52 2.94
C LEU A 93 3.04 -8.78 3.41
N ARG A 94 4.37 -8.70 3.60
CA ARG A 94 5.14 -9.82 4.12
C ARG A 94 4.71 -10.16 5.55
N ASP A 95 4.48 -9.15 6.37
CA ASP A 95 4.02 -9.33 7.75
C ASP A 95 2.62 -9.96 7.80
N LEU A 96 1.68 -9.51 6.96
CA LEU A 96 0.35 -10.15 6.82
C LEU A 96 0.45 -11.60 6.34
N ASN A 97 1.34 -11.87 5.39
CA ASN A 97 1.57 -13.23 4.90
C ASN A 97 2.21 -14.12 5.96
N ALA A 98 3.16 -13.61 6.75
CA ALA A 98 3.74 -14.31 7.89
C ALA A 98 2.69 -14.61 8.96
N ALA A 99 1.75 -13.69 9.19
CA ALA A 99 0.58 -13.91 10.04
C ALA A 99 -0.47 -14.85 9.43
N GLN A 100 -0.26 -15.38 8.21
CA GLN A 100 -1.19 -16.25 7.50
C GLN A 100 -2.58 -15.64 7.29
N TRP A 101 -2.64 -14.31 7.15
CA TRP A 101 -3.90 -13.56 7.08
C TRP A 101 -4.83 -14.02 5.95
N THR A 102 -4.27 -14.43 4.82
CA THR A 102 -5.02 -14.94 3.66
C THR A 102 -5.80 -16.22 3.96
N THR A 103 -5.48 -16.90 5.05
CA THR A 103 -6.15 -18.12 5.52
C THR A 103 -7.22 -17.85 6.57
N PHE A 104 -7.50 -16.58 6.93
CA PHE A 104 -8.43 -16.21 8.01
C PHE A 104 -9.76 -16.97 7.96
N LEU A 105 -10.37 -17.06 6.76
CA LEU A 105 -11.64 -17.75 6.51
C LEU A 105 -11.49 -19.19 6.00
N ASN A 106 -10.31 -19.81 6.15
CA ASN A 106 -10.13 -21.21 5.82
C ASN A 106 -10.89 -22.07 6.85
N VAL A 107 -11.95 -22.75 6.39
CA VAL A 107 -12.88 -23.50 7.23
C VAL A 107 -12.21 -24.69 7.93
N GLU A 108 -11.35 -25.42 7.25
CA GLU A 108 -10.62 -26.56 7.83
C GLU A 108 -9.67 -26.10 8.94
N ARG A 109 -8.94 -25.01 8.71
CA ARG A 109 -8.07 -24.39 9.72
C ARG A 109 -8.88 -23.88 10.91
N LEU A 110 -10.00 -23.20 10.66
CA LEU A 110 -10.89 -22.71 11.70
C LEU A 110 -11.48 -23.84 12.56
N ASP A 111 -11.87 -24.97 11.97
CA ASP A 111 -12.40 -26.11 12.72
C ASP A 111 -11.31 -26.80 13.55
N ALA A 112 -10.11 -26.92 13.01
CA ALA A 112 -8.96 -27.43 13.75
C ALA A 112 -8.59 -26.51 14.94
N ASP A 113 -8.55 -25.20 14.71
CA ASP A 113 -8.22 -24.20 15.74
C ASP A 113 -9.33 -24.08 16.80
N ARG A 114 -10.61 -24.21 16.42
CA ARG A 114 -11.75 -24.27 17.35
C ARG A 114 -11.56 -25.35 18.41
N LYS A 115 -11.08 -26.54 18.02
CA LYS A 115 -10.82 -27.67 18.93
C LYS A 115 -9.68 -27.37 19.92
N GLN A 116 -8.87 -26.37 19.64
CA GLN A 116 -7.76 -25.90 20.47
C GLN A 116 -8.08 -24.58 21.21
N GLY A 117 -9.34 -24.14 21.19
CA GLY A 117 -9.78 -22.91 21.84
C GLY A 117 -9.43 -21.64 21.08
N TYR A 118 -9.27 -21.72 19.76
CA TYR A 118 -9.01 -20.58 18.85
C TYR A 118 -7.67 -19.84 19.06
N LYS A 119 -6.68 -20.47 19.69
CA LYS A 119 -5.39 -19.84 19.99
C LYS A 119 -4.69 -19.28 18.75
N GLN A 120 -4.77 -19.99 17.62
CA GLN A 120 -4.13 -19.55 16.38
C GLN A 120 -4.82 -18.32 15.80
N THR A 121 -6.15 -18.31 15.75
CA THR A 121 -6.94 -17.21 15.19
C THR A 121 -6.83 -15.95 16.06
N GLU A 122 -6.83 -16.09 17.39
CA GLU A 122 -6.60 -14.97 18.31
C GLU A 122 -5.21 -14.33 18.09
N GLN A 123 -4.17 -15.16 18.01
CA GLN A 123 -2.82 -14.66 17.75
C GLN A 123 -2.69 -14.03 16.36
N MET A 124 -3.36 -14.59 15.34
CA MET A 124 -3.42 -14.03 13.99
C MET A 124 -4.02 -12.62 14.01
N LEU A 125 -5.22 -12.46 14.57
CA LEU A 125 -5.89 -11.16 14.61
C LEU A 125 -5.08 -10.13 15.39
N LYS A 126 -4.54 -10.51 16.56
CA LYS A 126 -3.63 -9.64 17.33
C LYS A 126 -2.43 -9.18 16.50
N THR A 127 -1.82 -10.10 15.76
CA THR A 127 -0.65 -9.78 14.92
C THR A 127 -1.06 -8.87 13.76
N VAL A 128 -2.18 -9.13 13.11
CA VAL A 128 -2.68 -8.32 11.97
C VAL A 128 -3.02 -6.90 12.42
N HIS A 129 -3.63 -6.72 13.59
CA HIS A 129 -3.85 -5.40 14.21
C HIS A 129 -2.53 -4.64 14.40
N GLN A 130 -1.55 -5.27 15.05
CA GLN A 130 -0.23 -4.66 15.29
C GLN A 130 0.51 -4.29 14.00
N VAL A 131 0.42 -5.16 12.99
CA VAL A 131 1.05 -4.96 11.68
C VAL A 131 0.38 -3.80 10.92
N THR A 132 -0.94 -3.71 10.98
CA THR A 132 -1.72 -2.63 10.35
C THR A 132 -1.44 -1.28 11.01
N GLU A 133 -1.39 -1.25 12.35
CA GLU A 133 -1.02 -0.04 13.10
C GLU A 133 0.40 0.42 12.76
N ARG A 134 1.37 -0.51 12.75
CA ARG A 134 2.76 -0.19 12.38
C ARG A 134 2.86 0.37 10.97
N TYR A 135 2.14 -0.23 10.01
CA TYR A 135 2.11 0.26 8.64
C TYR A 135 1.57 1.69 8.56
N GLN A 136 0.46 1.98 9.24
CA GLN A 136 -0.12 3.32 9.30
C GLN A 136 0.86 4.35 9.89
N GLN A 137 1.48 4.02 11.03
CA GLN A 137 2.44 4.88 11.70
C GLN A 137 3.67 5.14 10.82
N GLN A 138 4.22 4.09 10.20
CA GLN A 138 5.40 4.20 9.34
C GLN A 138 5.09 4.96 8.05
N SER A 139 3.94 4.73 7.43
CA SER A 139 3.48 5.51 6.25
C SER A 139 3.38 7.00 6.60
N ASN A 140 2.73 7.33 7.74
CA ASN A 140 2.61 8.72 8.18
C ASN A 140 3.98 9.35 8.48
N LYS A 141 4.87 8.61 9.14
CA LYS A 141 6.24 9.05 9.42
C LYS A 141 6.99 9.35 8.13
N ASN A 142 6.99 8.44 7.17
CA ASN A 142 7.65 8.62 5.87
C ASN A 142 7.16 9.88 5.15
N LYS A 143 5.85 10.17 5.20
CA LYS A 143 5.25 11.36 4.60
C LYS A 143 5.74 12.65 5.26
N LEU A 144 5.73 12.70 6.58
CA LEU A 144 6.17 13.87 7.35
C LEU A 144 7.67 14.12 7.15
N GLU A 145 8.48 13.06 7.15
CA GLU A 145 9.91 13.14 6.85
C GLU A 145 10.15 13.64 5.43
N ALA A 146 9.45 13.12 4.43
CA ALA A 146 9.56 13.57 3.05
C ALA A 146 9.24 15.07 2.89
N LEU A 147 8.19 15.57 3.56
CA LEU A 147 7.87 16.99 3.58
C LEU A 147 8.96 17.83 4.24
N ALA A 148 9.46 17.38 5.38
CA ALA A 148 10.53 18.08 6.10
C ALA A 148 11.80 18.16 5.25
N THR A 149 12.21 17.04 4.63
CA THR A 149 13.36 16.98 3.74
C THR A 149 13.15 17.83 2.49
N ALA A 150 11.97 17.79 1.87
CA ALA A 150 11.65 18.61 0.70
C ALA A 150 11.82 20.11 0.98
N LYS A 151 11.44 20.58 2.18
CA LYS A 151 11.56 21.98 2.62
C LYS A 151 12.99 22.50 2.65
N VAL A 152 13.93 21.64 3.05
CA VAL A 152 15.34 22.01 3.24
C VAL A 152 16.26 21.46 2.16
N LEU A 153 15.71 20.87 1.10
CA LEU A 153 16.49 20.29 0.00
C LEU A 153 17.34 21.39 -0.65
N ASP A 154 18.65 21.15 -0.71
CA ASP A 154 19.64 22.05 -1.29
C ASP A 154 19.69 21.92 -2.82
N VAL A 155 18.62 22.37 -3.46
CA VAL A 155 18.47 22.49 -4.91
C VAL A 155 17.88 23.86 -5.24
N ARG A 156 18.10 24.35 -6.46
CA ARG A 156 17.51 25.62 -6.91
C ARG A 156 16.00 25.68 -6.68
N GLU A 157 15.52 26.88 -6.39
CA GLU A 157 14.13 27.13 -6.02
C GLU A 157 13.13 26.79 -7.13
N ASP A 158 13.51 26.98 -8.40
CA ASP A 158 12.71 26.63 -9.57
C ASP A 158 12.42 25.12 -9.67
N LEU A 159 13.30 24.28 -9.12
CA LEU A 159 13.10 22.82 -9.04
C LEU A 159 12.39 22.41 -7.74
N ARG A 160 12.70 23.12 -6.64
CA ARG A 160 12.23 22.77 -5.30
C ARG A 160 10.76 23.12 -5.07
N ALA A 161 10.34 24.34 -5.40
CA ALA A 161 9.00 24.84 -5.14
C ALA A 161 7.89 23.99 -5.79
N PRO A 162 7.96 23.61 -7.09
CA PRO A 162 6.90 22.79 -7.71
C PRO A 162 6.84 21.37 -7.12
N MET A 163 7.98 20.79 -6.75
CA MET A 163 8.05 19.50 -6.08
C MET A 163 7.38 19.55 -4.70
N GLN A 164 7.70 20.56 -3.89
CA GLN A 164 7.08 20.75 -2.57
C GLN A 164 5.56 20.91 -2.69
N ALA A 165 5.09 21.79 -3.58
CA ALA A 165 3.66 22.03 -3.78
C ALA A 165 2.92 20.73 -4.16
N LYS A 166 3.54 19.88 -4.98
CA LYS A 166 2.98 18.58 -5.37
C LYS A 166 2.97 17.57 -4.24
N LEU A 167 4.04 17.48 -3.46
CA LEU A 167 4.07 16.64 -2.26
C LEU A 167 2.95 17.04 -1.30
N GLU A 168 2.80 18.33 -1.03
CA GLU A 168 1.74 18.85 -0.16
C GLU A 168 0.34 18.59 -0.73
N HIS A 169 0.16 18.74 -2.05
CA HIS A 169 -1.11 18.46 -2.72
C HIS A 169 -1.48 16.97 -2.61
N ASN A 170 -0.54 16.07 -2.90
CA ASN A 170 -0.76 14.62 -2.82
C ASN A 170 -1.12 14.15 -1.40
N LEU A 171 -0.57 14.82 -0.38
CA LEU A 171 -0.93 14.53 1.01
C LEU A 171 -2.35 15.00 1.36
N LYS A 172 -2.78 16.15 0.81
CA LYS A 172 -4.15 16.65 1.01
C LYS A 172 -5.21 15.79 0.33
N LEU A 173 -4.87 15.11 -0.78
CA LEU A 173 -5.79 14.24 -1.51
C LEU A 173 -6.20 12.98 -0.72
N ASN A 174 -5.58 12.67 0.42
CA ASN A 174 -5.97 11.63 1.38
C ASN A 174 -6.16 10.20 0.82
N LYS A 175 -5.78 9.93 -0.44
CA LYS A 175 -6.05 8.68 -1.17
C LYS A 175 -5.52 7.43 -0.46
N GLU A 176 -4.32 7.51 0.11
CA GLU A 176 -3.75 6.40 0.88
C GLU A 176 -4.49 6.16 2.20
N SER A 177 -4.91 7.24 2.86
CA SER A 177 -5.70 7.14 4.08
C SER A 177 -7.06 6.51 3.81
N GLU A 178 -7.67 6.77 2.65
CA GLU A 178 -8.92 6.09 2.26
C GLU A 178 -8.75 4.58 2.11
N LEU A 179 -7.63 4.11 1.54
CA LEU A 179 -7.33 2.68 1.44
C LEU A 179 -7.12 2.07 2.83
N ILE A 180 -6.36 2.74 3.71
CA ILE A 180 -6.14 2.29 5.09
C ILE A 180 -7.47 2.24 5.86
N LEU A 181 -8.37 3.20 5.67
CA LEU A 181 -9.69 3.18 6.31
C LEU A 181 -10.54 1.99 5.86
N LEU A 182 -10.43 1.56 4.60
CA LEU A 182 -11.11 0.35 4.11
C LEU A 182 -10.48 -0.92 4.71
N GLU A 183 -9.16 -0.95 4.89
CA GLU A 183 -8.46 -2.06 5.54
C GLU A 183 -8.89 -2.22 7.01
N LEU A 184 -8.99 -1.12 7.75
CA LEU A 184 -9.48 -1.12 9.13
C LEU A 184 -10.93 -1.65 9.20
N GLN A 185 -11.80 -1.25 8.26
CA GLN A 185 -13.16 -1.80 8.19
C GLN A 185 -13.18 -3.31 7.89
N ILE A 186 -12.26 -3.82 7.06
CA ILE A 186 -12.13 -5.26 6.83
C ILE A 186 -11.72 -5.97 8.12
N LEU A 187 -10.79 -5.39 8.87
CA LEU A 187 -10.33 -5.93 10.15
C LEU A 187 -11.46 -5.96 11.20
N ASP A 188 -12.25 -4.90 11.31
CA ASP A 188 -13.43 -4.84 12.17
C ASP A 188 -14.46 -5.93 11.80
N LYS A 189 -14.67 -6.17 10.49
CA LYS A 189 -15.57 -7.24 10.02
C LYS A 189 -15.02 -8.62 10.37
N ALA A 190 -13.72 -8.82 10.24
CA ALA A 190 -13.08 -10.07 10.61
C ALA A 190 -13.18 -10.34 12.12
N ASP A 191 -12.96 -9.33 12.97
CA ASP A 191 -13.16 -9.44 14.41
C ASP A 191 -14.61 -9.82 14.75
N ALA A 192 -15.59 -9.16 14.13
CA ALA A 192 -17.00 -9.49 14.32
C ALA A 192 -17.35 -10.93 13.88
N MET A 193 -16.80 -11.38 12.74
CA MET A 193 -16.97 -12.76 12.28
C MET A 193 -16.36 -13.75 13.27
N PHE A 194 -15.17 -13.44 13.79
CA PHE A 194 -14.49 -14.31 14.75
C PHE A 194 -15.22 -14.39 16.10
N GLU A 195 -15.74 -13.26 16.60
CA GLU A 195 -16.57 -13.24 17.81
C GLU A 195 -17.83 -14.10 17.65
N MET A 196 -18.46 -14.10 16.47
CA MET A 196 -19.56 -15.02 16.18
C MET A 196 -19.13 -16.49 16.26
N LEU A 197 -17.97 -16.84 15.70
CA LEU A 197 -17.45 -18.22 15.73
C LEU A 197 -17.10 -18.68 17.15
N LYS A 198 -16.67 -17.76 18.02
CA LYS A 198 -16.43 -18.05 19.44
C LYS A 198 -17.72 -18.25 20.21
N LYS A 199 -18.71 -17.40 19.96
CA LYS A 199 -19.96 -17.32 20.73
C LYS A 199 -20.96 -18.42 20.41
N TYR A 200 -21.08 -18.79 19.13
CA TYR A 200 -22.13 -19.69 18.66
C TYR A 200 -21.54 -21.03 18.22
N GLN A 201 -22.29 -22.11 18.45
CA GLN A 201 -21.91 -23.40 17.92
C GLN A 201 -22.08 -23.43 16.39
N TRP A 202 -21.12 -24.07 15.73
CA TRP A 202 -21.13 -24.27 14.28
C TRP A 202 -20.40 -25.58 13.94
N GLN A 203 -20.61 -26.05 12.73
CA GLN A 203 -19.97 -27.23 12.17
C GLN A 203 -19.49 -26.97 10.74
N VAL A 204 -18.58 -27.83 10.27
CA VAL A 204 -18.17 -27.84 8.87
C VAL A 204 -19.15 -28.69 8.09
N ASP A 205 -19.75 -28.11 7.05
CA ASP A 205 -20.59 -28.83 6.09
C ASP A 205 -20.21 -28.38 4.67
N ASP A 206 -19.83 -29.32 3.80
CA ASP A 206 -19.40 -29.04 2.41
C ASP A 206 -18.36 -27.89 2.31
N GLY A 207 -17.38 -27.88 3.22
CA GLY A 207 -16.33 -26.85 3.27
C GLY A 207 -16.81 -25.46 3.68
N LYS A 208 -18.01 -25.34 4.25
CA LYS A 208 -18.64 -24.09 4.74
C LYS A 208 -18.82 -24.13 6.25
N ILE A 209 -18.97 -22.94 6.83
CA ILE A 209 -19.35 -22.75 8.24
C ILE A 209 -20.88 -22.80 8.31
N LEU A 210 -21.41 -23.79 9.02
CA LEU A 210 -22.84 -23.96 9.24
C LEU A 210 -23.18 -23.72 10.72
N PHE A 211 -23.93 -22.65 10.99
CA PHE A 211 -24.52 -22.41 12.31
C PHE A 211 -25.85 -23.16 12.47
N TYR A 212 -26.19 -23.51 13.71
CA TYR A 212 -27.42 -24.26 14.02
C TYR A 212 -28.71 -23.44 13.94
N GLN A 213 -28.63 -22.10 13.96
CA GLN A 213 -29.81 -21.25 13.79
C GLN A 213 -29.63 -20.29 12.61
N ASP A 214 -30.70 -20.12 11.85
CA ASP A 214 -30.75 -19.27 10.65
C ASP A 214 -30.35 -17.82 10.94
N ALA A 215 -30.63 -17.32 12.15
CA ALA A 215 -30.25 -15.97 12.54
C ALA A 215 -28.74 -15.75 12.47
N GLN A 216 -27.94 -16.71 12.96
CA GLN A 216 -26.47 -16.61 12.90
C GLN A 216 -25.95 -16.82 11.49
N VAL A 217 -26.56 -17.74 10.70
CA VAL A 217 -26.20 -17.91 9.28
C VAL A 217 -26.38 -16.59 8.52
N LYS A 218 -27.51 -15.90 8.69
CA LYS A 218 -27.79 -14.60 8.06
C LYS A 218 -26.79 -13.53 8.49
N GLN A 219 -26.52 -13.43 9.79
CA GLN A 219 -25.60 -12.42 10.32
C GLN A 219 -24.16 -12.65 9.82
N PHE A 220 -23.68 -13.90 9.82
CA PHE A 220 -22.34 -14.22 9.34
C PHE A 220 -22.19 -13.98 7.84
N ASN A 221 -23.19 -14.35 7.05
CA ASN A 221 -23.20 -14.08 5.61
C ASN A 221 -23.22 -12.59 5.31
N LEU A 222 -23.93 -11.78 6.10
CA LEU A 222 -23.91 -10.32 5.94
C LEU A 222 -22.51 -9.75 6.16
N LEU A 223 -21.82 -10.15 7.23
CA LEU A 223 -20.43 -9.74 7.49
C LEU A 223 -19.49 -10.16 6.35
N TYR A 224 -19.67 -11.37 5.83
CA TYR A 224 -18.88 -11.87 4.70
C TYR A 224 -19.12 -11.05 3.42
N GLN A 225 -20.37 -10.72 3.10
CA GLN A 225 -20.71 -9.88 1.94
C GLN A 225 -20.18 -8.45 2.08
N ASP A 226 -20.21 -7.89 3.29
CA ASP A 226 -19.59 -6.59 3.58
C ASP A 226 -18.08 -6.63 3.30
N LEU A 227 -17.39 -7.69 3.75
CA LEU A 227 -15.96 -7.87 3.49
C LEU A 227 -15.66 -7.95 1.99
N LEU A 228 -16.45 -8.71 1.21
CA LEU A 228 -16.31 -8.76 -0.24
C LEU A 228 -16.51 -7.39 -0.90
N THR A 229 -17.49 -6.63 -0.43
CA THR A 229 -17.78 -5.28 -0.92
C THR A 229 -16.63 -4.32 -0.62
N LEU A 230 -16.08 -4.36 0.59
CA LEU A 230 -14.93 -3.55 0.99
C LEU A 230 -13.70 -3.90 0.14
N ASN A 231 -13.46 -5.19 -0.09
CA ASN A 231 -12.37 -5.64 -0.94
C ASN A 231 -12.55 -5.17 -2.40
N ALA A 232 -13.76 -5.21 -2.94
CA ALA A 232 -14.06 -4.67 -4.28
C ALA A 232 -13.81 -3.15 -4.36
N LYS A 233 -14.18 -2.39 -3.32
CA LYS A 233 -13.89 -0.94 -3.24
C LYS A 233 -12.39 -0.66 -3.24
N ILE A 234 -11.61 -1.48 -2.54
CA ILE A 234 -10.15 -1.39 -2.54
C ILE A 234 -9.60 -1.61 -3.97
N GLU A 235 -10.04 -2.66 -4.68
CA GLU A 235 -9.60 -2.91 -6.06
C GLU A 235 -10.01 -1.80 -7.03
N GLN A 236 -11.22 -1.26 -6.88
CA GLN A 236 -11.67 -0.12 -7.68
C GLN A 236 -10.81 1.12 -7.44
N LYS A 237 -10.56 1.48 -6.17
CA LYS A 237 -9.70 2.62 -5.83
C LYS A 237 -8.26 2.43 -6.30
N LYS A 238 -7.73 1.19 -6.30
CA LYS A 238 -6.42 0.90 -6.89
C LYS A 238 -6.38 1.21 -8.39
N THR A 239 -7.41 0.76 -9.12
CA THR A 239 -7.52 0.96 -10.57
C THR A 239 -7.65 2.46 -10.89
N GLN A 240 -8.53 3.18 -10.20
CA GLN A 240 -8.67 4.64 -10.36
C GLN A 240 -7.38 5.41 -10.04
N ASN A 241 -6.65 4.97 -9.01
CA ASN A 241 -5.38 5.58 -8.68
C ASN A 241 -4.32 5.30 -9.76
N ALA A 242 -4.34 4.14 -10.41
CA ALA A 242 -3.44 3.80 -11.51
C ALA A 242 -3.81 4.55 -12.81
N GLU A 243 -5.10 4.67 -13.13
CA GLU A 243 -5.59 5.39 -14.32
C GLU A 243 -5.35 6.90 -14.20
N GLY A 244 -5.58 7.49 -13.04
CA GLY A 244 -5.26 8.90 -12.79
C GLY A 244 -3.76 9.21 -12.83
N ILE A 245 -2.90 8.18 -12.75
CA ILE A 245 -1.47 8.32 -13.02
C ILE A 245 -1.22 8.35 -14.54
N GLU A 246 -1.93 7.55 -15.34
CA GLU A 246 -1.83 7.53 -16.81
C GLU A 246 -2.37 8.80 -17.48
N GLU A 247 -3.45 9.40 -16.95
CA GLU A 247 -4.00 10.66 -17.47
C GLU A 247 -3.17 11.91 -17.09
N GLU A 248 -2.26 11.79 -16.12
CA GLU A 248 -1.31 12.85 -15.75
C GLU A 248 0.01 12.80 -16.56
N PHE A 249 0.22 11.77 -17.40
CA PHE A 249 1.36 11.60 -18.32
C PHE A 249 1.04 12.06 -19.76
#